data_AF-A0A7J3X9T1-F1
#
_entry.id   AF-A0A7J3X9T1-F1
#
_cell.length_a   1.000
_cell.length_b   1.000
_cell.length_c   1.000
_cell.angle_alpha   90.00
_cell.angle_beta   90.00
_cell.angle_gamma   90.00
#
_symmetry.space_group_name_H-M   'P 1'
#
loop_
_entity.id
_entity.type
_entity.pdbx_description
1 polymer ?
#
loop_
_entity_poly.entity_id
_entity_poly.type
_entity_poly.pdbx_seq_one_letter_code
_entity_poly.pdbx_strand_id
1 'polypeptide(L)'
;MRLSDRRACAAAFLVPLAARALPEVLSWPYPIGFDTLMYAGYAVSGILQETPIPLLFKKTSLLYLVYTLLHEALGDPLLPAKILGPLLTAAVGYAVYKLARRTGFEPGTALLASLLATTYFVALRISWEMYRQMLATVFLLAILCLEAAPQLRGGRMLQALLAFLTAWAHEFITVILLAHKGLRALSKKGLQWVVEEALTALPAALLFLYQVYDPQKSTLQIPLLHVEALTHLHLLLYITGFLAYLYAPLSPLLLAGLEQLGKPPMRDWTLTCLVLAYLPALNPQGADVLWFRWAILLNYPV
;
A
#
# COMPACT_ATOMS: atom_id res chain seq x y z
N MET A 1 -17.02 28.62 -7.27
CA MET A 1 -17.54 28.16 -5.96
C MET A 1 -16.40 27.48 -5.20
N ARG A 2 -15.90 28.02 -4.09
CA ARG A 2 -14.80 27.36 -3.33
C ARG A 2 -15.38 26.17 -2.56
N LEU A 3 -14.90 24.95 -2.86
CA LEU A 3 -15.31 23.74 -2.15
C LEU A 3 -14.81 23.83 -0.70
N SER A 4 -15.72 23.76 0.28
CA SER A 4 -15.32 23.77 1.69
C SER A 4 -14.53 22.50 2.03
N ASP A 5 -13.50 22.63 2.88
CA ASP A 5 -12.65 21.50 3.32
C ASP A 5 -13.45 20.31 3.85
N ARG A 6 -14.49 20.54 4.67
CA ARG A 6 -15.35 19.47 5.21
C ARG A 6 -16.07 18.67 4.11
N ARG A 7 -16.64 19.36 3.12
CA ARG A 7 -17.33 18.71 1.99
C ARG A 7 -16.34 17.94 1.12
N ALA A 8 -15.16 18.51 0.86
CA ALA A 8 -14.10 17.84 0.12
C ALA A 8 -13.63 16.57 0.83
N CYS A 9 -13.42 16.65 2.14
CA CYS A 9 -13.02 15.52 2.97
C CYS A 9 -14.09 14.41 3.00
N ALA A 10 -15.37 14.76 3.11
CA ALA A 10 -16.46 13.80 3.03
C ALA A 10 -16.54 13.15 1.64
N ALA A 11 -16.40 13.93 0.57
CA ALA A 11 -16.39 13.43 -0.80
C ALA A 11 -15.22 12.47 -1.06
N ALA A 12 -14.03 12.75 -0.51
CA ALA A 12 -12.85 11.90 -0.61
C ALA A 12 -13.04 10.50 0.04
N PHE A 13 -14.03 10.35 0.92
CA PHE A 13 -14.41 9.05 1.48
C PHE A 13 -15.61 8.44 0.75
N LEU A 14 -16.68 9.23 0.57
CA LEU A 14 -17.97 8.74 0.06
C LEU A 14 -17.93 8.40 -1.44
N VAL A 15 -17.20 9.17 -2.26
CA VAL A 15 -17.14 8.89 -3.70
C VAL A 15 -16.39 7.59 -3.98
N PRO A 16 -15.19 7.34 -3.41
CA PRO A 16 -14.51 6.05 -3.60
C PRO A 16 -15.29 4.87 -3.01
N LEU A 17 -15.98 5.08 -1.87
CA LEU A 17 -16.89 4.09 -1.29
C LEU A 17 -17.98 3.70 -2.29
N ALA A 18 -18.68 4.68 -2.84
CA ALA A 18 -19.77 4.44 -3.79
C ALA A 18 -19.28 3.82 -5.10
N ALA A 19 -18.16 4.32 -5.64
CA ALA A 19 -17.56 3.81 -6.88
C ALA A 19 -17.20 2.32 -6.76
N ARG A 20 -16.76 1.87 -5.57
CA ARG A 20 -16.42 0.47 -5.32
C ARG A 20 -17.62 -0.38 -4.88
N ALA A 21 -18.57 0.19 -4.14
CA ALA A 21 -19.76 -0.49 -3.67
C ALA A 21 -20.75 -0.80 -4.79
N LEU A 22 -20.89 0.08 -5.79
CA LEU A 22 -21.81 -0.13 -6.91
C LEU A 22 -21.55 -1.45 -7.64
N PRO A 23 -20.32 -1.77 -8.11
CA PRO A 23 -20.02 -3.08 -8.68
C PRO A 23 -20.32 -4.24 -7.73
N GLU A 24 -20.01 -4.13 -6.42
CA GLU A 24 -20.27 -5.21 -5.46
C GLU A 24 -21.76 -5.50 -5.28
N VAL A 25 -22.61 -4.47 -5.30
CA VAL A 25 -24.06 -4.66 -5.22
C VAL A 25 -24.59 -5.30 -6.50
N LEU A 26 -24.09 -4.87 -7.66
CA LEU A 26 -24.50 -5.40 -8.95
C LEU A 26 -24.06 -6.85 -9.18
N SER A 27 -22.94 -7.26 -8.59
CA SER A 27 -22.41 -8.63 -8.72
C SER A 27 -23.01 -9.62 -7.73
N TRP A 28 -24.09 -9.26 -7.03
CA TRP A 28 -24.71 -10.12 -6.02
C TRP A 28 -25.03 -11.53 -6.56
N PRO A 29 -24.69 -12.61 -5.83
CA PRO A 29 -24.09 -12.65 -4.49
C PRO A 29 -22.55 -12.67 -4.46
N TYR A 30 -21.89 -12.74 -5.62
CA TYR A 30 -20.45 -13.02 -5.69
C TYR A 30 -19.59 -11.77 -5.48
N PRO A 31 -18.50 -11.84 -4.70
CA PRO A 31 -17.56 -10.73 -4.55
C PRO A 31 -16.75 -10.53 -5.82
N ILE A 32 -16.32 -9.29 -6.07
CA ILE A 32 -15.44 -8.99 -7.21
C ILE A 32 -13.99 -9.10 -6.78
N GLY A 33 -13.21 -9.82 -7.61
CA GLY A 33 -11.75 -9.89 -7.50
C GLY A 33 -11.25 -11.28 -7.10
N PHE A 34 -10.11 -11.65 -7.67
CA PHE A 34 -9.55 -13.00 -7.55
C PHE A 34 -9.19 -13.38 -6.09
N ASP A 35 -8.43 -12.53 -5.40
CA ASP A 35 -7.95 -12.80 -4.03
C ASP A 35 -9.09 -12.87 -3.01
N THR A 36 -10.29 -12.33 -3.31
CA THR A 36 -11.43 -12.36 -2.38
C THR A 36 -11.88 -13.78 -2.05
N LEU A 37 -11.81 -14.68 -3.02
CA LEU A 37 -12.12 -16.10 -2.83
C LEU A 37 -11.07 -16.80 -1.96
N MET A 38 -9.81 -16.37 -2.06
CA MET A 38 -8.75 -16.87 -1.18
C MET A 38 -9.01 -16.45 0.26
N TYR A 39 -9.39 -15.19 0.51
CA TYR A 39 -9.75 -14.72 1.86
C TYR A 39 -10.92 -15.51 2.44
N ALA A 40 -11.98 -15.73 1.65
CA ALA A 40 -13.12 -16.56 2.05
C ALA A 40 -12.69 -18.00 2.37
N GLY A 41 -11.84 -18.62 1.55
CA GLY A 41 -11.33 -19.98 1.79
C GLY A 41 -10.54 -20.10 3.10
N TYR A 42 -9.68 -19.12 3.40
CA TYR A 42 -8.97 -19.08 4.68
C TYR A 42 -9.90 -18.87 5.88
N ALA A 43 -10.99 -18.11 5.72
CA ALA A 43 -11.96 -17.91 6.78
C ALA A 43 -12.78 -19.17 7.07
N VAL A 44 -13.30 -19.84 6.03
CA VAL A 44 -14.12 -21.05 6.16
C VAL A 44 -13.31 -22.24 6.67
N SER A 45 -12.05 -22.35 6.26
CA SER A 45 -11.20 -23.48 6.67
C SER A 45 -10.79 -23.47 8.14
N GLY A 46 -11.05 -22.38 8.89
CA GLY A 46 -10.68 -22.29 10.30
C GLY A 46 -9.17 -22.26 10.57
N ILE A 47 -8.32 -22.31 9.52
CA ILE A 47 -6.86 -22.46 9.63
C ILE A 47 -6.25 -21.41 10.56
N LEU A 48 -6.75 -20.16 10.51
CA LEU A 48 -6.23 -19.08 11.35
C LEU A 48 -6.56 -19.26 12.84
N GLN A 49 -7.70 -19.86 13.19
CA GLN A 49 -8.09 -20.09 14.59
C GLN A 49 -7.21 -21.16 15.24
N GLU A 50 -6.80 -22.17 14.46
CA GLU A 50 -5.92 -23.24 14.91
C GLU A 50 -4.43 -22.88 14.84
N THR A 51 -4.09 -21.78 14.16
CA THR A 51 -2.70 -21.36 13.97
C THR A 51 -2.14 -20.70 15.24
N PRO A 52 -1.01 -21.19 15.79
CA PRO A 52 -0.37 -20.54 16.94
C PRO A 52 0.03 -19.09 16.65
N ILE A 53 -0.07 -18.22 17.66
CA ILE A 53 0.22 -16.78 17.53
C ILE A 53 1.57 -16.47 16.87
N PRO A 54 2.70 -17.14 17.21
CA PRO A 54 3.96 -16.88 16.52
C PRO A 54 3.89 -17.15 15.01
N LEU A 55 3.17 -18.20 14.60
CA LEU A 55 2.98 -18.55 13.20
C LEU A 55 2.01 -17.60 12.48
N LEU A 56 1.08 -16.97 13.21
CA LEU A 56 0.26 -15.88 12.67
C LEU A 56 1.14 -14.68 12.30
N PHE A 57 2.06 -14.25 13.18
CA PHE A 57 2.98 -13.15 12.90
C PHE A 57 4.01 -13.49 11.82
N LYS A 58 4.35 -14.78 11.68
CA LYS A 58 5.25 -15.27 10.62
C LYS A 58 4.66 -15.05 9.22
N LYS A 59 3.34 -15.00 9.11
CA LYS A 59 2.61 -14.71 7.88
C LYS A 59 2.12 -13.26 7.89
N THR A 60 1.95 -12.67 6.73
CA THR A 60 1.32 -11.35 6.56
C THR A 60 -0.21 -11.47 6.66
N SER A 61 -0.67 -11.83 7.86
CA SER A 61 -1.98 -12.40 8.15
C SER A 61 -3.04 -11.40 8.61
N LEU A 62 -2.71 -10.12 8.81
CA LEU A 62 -3.62 -9.16 9.47
C LEU A 62 -4.99 -9.05 8.76
N LEU A 63 -5.02 -8.90 7.43
CA LEU A 63 -6.30 -8.84 6.72
C LEU A 63 -7.07 -10.16 6.85
N TYR A 64 -6.39 -11.31 6.76
CA TYR A 64 -7.05 -12.59 6.88
C TYR A 64 -7.72 -12.73 8.25
N LEU A 65 -7.05 -12.28 9.32
CA LEU A 65 -7.64 -12.24 10.67
C LEU A 65 -8.87 -11.33 10.72
N VAL A 66 -8.78 -10.10 10.20
CA VAL A 66 -9.93 -9.17 10.12
C VAL A 66 -11.09 -9.78 9.33
N TYR A 67 -10.78 -10.45 8.22
CA TYR A 67 -11.76 -11.12 7.38
C TYR A 67 -12.45 -12.27 8.13
N THR A 68 -11.69 -13.14 8.80
CA THR A 68 -12.24 -14.26 9.58
C THR A 68 -13.14 -13.77 10.70
N LEU A 69 -12.75 -12.71 11.43
CA LEU A 69 -13.58 -12.12 12.48
C LEU A 69 -14.90 -11.54 11.92
N LEU A 70 -14.85 -10.90 10.75
CA LEU A 70 -16.06 -10.42 10.08
C LEU A 70 -16.92 -11.59 9.59
N HIS A 71 -16.31 -12.66 9.09
CA HIS A 71 -17.03 -13.87 8.69
C HIS A 71 -17.78 -14.47 9.89
N GLU A 72 -17.12 -14.64 11.03
CA GLU A 72 -17.73 -15.15 12.26
C GLU A 72 -18.88 -14.26 12.74
N ALA A 73 -18.74 -12.93 12.64
CA ALA A 73 -19.76 -11.99 13.05
C ALA A 73 -20.98 -11.96 12.10
N LEU A 74 -20.78 -12.21 10.81
CA LEU A 74 -21.80 -12.07 9.77
C LEU A 74 -22.45 -13.41 9.39
N GLY A 75 -21.80 -14.53 9.66
CA GLY A 75 -22.28 -15.88 9.28
C GLY A 75 -22.19 -16.19 7.79
N ASP A 76 -21.60 -15.32 6.98
CA ASP A 76 -21.44 -15.48 5.53
C ASP A 76 -19.96 -15.30 5.14
N PRO A 77 -19.36 -16.23 4.38
CA PRO A 77 -17.94 -16.16 4.03
C PRO A 77 -17.61 -15.19 2.88
N LEU A 78 -18.60 -14.74 2.11
CA LEU A 78 -18.43 -13.81 0.98
C LEU A 78 -18.76 -12.36 1.36
N LEU A 79 -19.65 -12.16 2.35
CA LEU A 79 -20.07 -10.84 2.79
C LEU A 79 -18.92 -9.95 3.30
N PRO A 80 -17.89 -10.46 4.02
CA PRO A 80 -16.75 -9.64 4.41
C PRO A 80 -16.00 -9.04 3.21
N ALA A 81 -15.86 -9.77 2.09
CA ALA A 81 -15.23 -9.23 0.88
C ALA A 81 -16.01 -8.05 0.30
N LYS A 82 -17.35 -8.12 0.33
CA LYS A 82 -18.26 -7.06 -0.15
C LYS A 82 -18.22 -5.80 0.71
N ILE A 83 -17.92 -5.95 1.99
CA ILE A 83 -17.79 -4.83 2.93
C ILE A 83 -16.38 -4.24 2.89
N LEU A 84 -15.36 -5.09 2.97
CA LEU A 84 -13.96 -4.67 3.07
C LEU A 84 -13.48 -3.97 1.79
N GLY A 85 -13.88 -4.42 0.60
CA GLY A 85 -13.47 -3.77 -0.65
C GLY A 85 -13.82 -2.28 -0.67
N PRO A 86 -15.11 -1.91 -0.60
CA PRO A 86 -15.53 -0.51 -0.55
C PRO A 86 -14.95 0.28 0.63
N LEU A 87 -14.91 -0.29 1.83
CA LEU A 87 -14.39 0.39 3.02
C LEU A 87 -12.89 0.69 2.90
N LEU A 88 -12.09 -0.27 2.42
CA LEU A 88 -10.66 -0.06 2.21
C LEU A 88 -10.41 0.98 1.12
N THR A 89 -11.18 0.98 0.04
CA THR A 89 -11.05 1.99 -1.03
C THR A 89 -11.38 3.39 -0.50
N ALA A 90 -12.44 3.51 0.30
CA ALA A 90 -12.81 4.75 0.96
C ALA A 90 -11.75 5.23 1.96
N ALA A 91 -11.16 4.30 2.72
CA ALA A 91 -10.09 4.60 3.67
C ALA A 91 -8.81 5.09 2.96
N VAL A 92 -8.43 4.47 1.83
CA VAL A 92 -7.31 4.93 0.99
C VAL A 92 -7.61 6.33 0.45
N GLY A 93 -8.80 6.57 -0.11
CA GLY A 93 -9.20 7.89 -0.62
C GLY A 93 -9.12 8.97 0.46
N TYR A 94 -9.66 8.70 1.65
CA TYR A 94 -9.57 9.60 2.79
C TYR A 94 -8.12 9.85 3.22
N ALA A 95 -7.29 8.81 3.31
CA ALA A 95 -5.90 8.94 3.72
C ALA A 95 -5.07 9.78 2.72
N VAL A 96 -5.25 9.57 1.41
CA VAL A 96 -4.63 10.38 0.35
C VAL A 96 -5.08 11.85 0.47
N TYR A 97 -6.37 12.11 0.64
CA TYR A 97 -6.88 13.46 0.84
C TYR A 97 -6.23 14.15 2.05
N LYS A 98 -6.18 13.46 3.19
CA LYS A 98 -5.56 14.00 4.41
C LYS A 98 -4.08 14.30 4.20
N LEU A 99 -3.34 13.43 3.52
CA LEU A 99 -1.93 13.64 3.22
C LEU A 99 -1.74 14.85 2.31
N ALA A 100 -2.50 14.95 1.23
CA ALA A 100 -2.45 16.08 0.30
C ALA A 100 -2.77 17.42 1.02
N ARG A 101 -3.77 17.43 1.92
CA ARG A 101 -4.05 18.62 2.73
C ARG A 101 -2.90 19.00 3.66
N ARG A 102 -2.21 18.01 4.24
CA ARG A 102 -1.05 18.24 5.11
C ARG A 102 0.18 18.71 4.33
N THR A 103 0.32 18.35 3.06
CA THR A 103 1.40 18.83 2.20
C THR A 103 1.12 20.20 1.58
N GLY A 104 -0.05 20.80 1.85
CA GLY A 104 -0.38 22.19 1.50
C GLY A 104 -1.30 22.37 0.28
N PHE A 105 -1.80 21.29 -0.32
CA PHE A 105 -2.70 21.39 -1.46
C PHE A 105 -4.07 21.93 -1.08
N GLU A 106 -4.63 22.86 -1.86
CA GLU A 106 -6.01 23.33 -1.71
C GLU A 106 -7.04 22.18 -1.68
N PRO A 107 -8.19 22.33 -1.00
CA PRO A 107 -9.18 21.27 -0.86
C PRO A 107 -9.64 20.62 -2.17
N GLY A 108 -9.75 21.39 -3.25
CA GLY A 108 -10.11 20.87 -4.57
C GLY A 108 -9.03 19.96 -5.16
N THR A 109 -7.76 20.37 -5.08
CA THR A 109 -6.63 19.58 -5.58
C THR A 109 -6.40 18.32 -4.75
N ALA A 110 -6.54 18.42 -3.43
CA ALA A 110 -6.47 17.26 -2.54
C ALA A 110 -7.60 16.25 -2.80
N LEU A 111 -8.81 16.74 -3.10
CA LEU A 111 -9.92 15.88 -3.52
C LEU A 111 -9.62 15.22 -4.87
N LEU A 112 -9.14 15.98 -5.85
CA LEU A 112 -8.78 15.42 -7.16
C LEU A 112 -7.73 14.30 -7.02
N ALA A 113 -6.67 14.52 -6.24
CA ALA A 113 -5.64 13.51 -5.97
C ALA A 113 -6.24 12.25 -5.32
N SER A 114 -7.12 12.42 -4.33
CA SER A 114 -7.85 11.33 -3.67
C SER A 114 -8.71 10.52 -4.64
N LEU A 115 -9.46 11.20 -5.52
CA LEU A 115 -10.31 10.56 -6.51
C LEU A 115 -9.44 9.82 -7.55
N LEU A 116 -8.39 10.44 -8.08
CA LEU A 116 -7.47 9.78 -9.01
C LEU A 116 -6.84 8.53 -8.38
N ALA A 117 -6.34 8.65 -7.15
CA ALA A 117 -5.72 7.55 -6.42
C ALA A 117 -6.67 6.37 -6.10
N THR A 118 -7.99 6.52 -6.31
CA THR A 118 -8.99 5.49 -5.98
C THR A 118 -9.90 5.08 -7.13
N THR A 119 -10.14 5.96 -8.10
CA THR A 119 -11.05 5.72 -9.24
C THR A 119 -10.33 5.64 -10.58
N TYR A 120 -9.03 5.90 -10.64
CA TYR A 120 -8.24 5.62 -11.84
C TYR A 120 -8.16 4.10 -12.07
N PHE A 121 -8.03 3.65 -13.33
CA PHE A 121 -8.13 2.22 -13.63
C PHE A 121 -7.07 1.38 -12.90
N VAL A 122 -5.87 1.93 -12.66
CA VAL A 122 -4.81 1.27 -11.88
C VAL A 122 -5.23 1.12 -10.42
N ALA A 123 -5.79 2.17 -9.82
CA ALA A 123 -6.35 2.13 -8.48
C ALA A 123 -7.54 1.14 -8.38
N LEU A 124 -8.42 1.13 -9.37
CA LEU A 124 -9.55 0.21 -9.43
C LEU A 124 -9.08 -1.24 -9.50
N ARG A 125 -8.04 -1.54 -10.29
CA ARG A 125 -7.41 -2.87 -10.33
C ARG A 125 -6.88 -3.29 -8.97
N ILE A 126 -6.15 -2.40 -8.28
CA ILE A 126 -5.70 -2.64 -6.89
C ILE A 126 -6.90 -2.89 -5.97
N SER A 127 -7.97 -2.10 -6.11
CA SER A 127 -9.16 -2.17 -5.27
C SER A 127 -10.01 -3.42 -5.44
N TRP A 128 -9.82 -4.17 -6.52
CA TRP A 128 -10.55 -5.42 -6.76
C TRP A 128 -9.84 -6.60 -6.12
N GLU A 129 -8.51 -6.63 -6.14
CA GLU A 129 -7.78 -7.85 -5.76
C GLU A 129 -6.91 -7.66 -4.50
N MET A 130 -6.35 -6.47 -4.27
CA MET A 130 -5.20 -6.32 -3.37
C MET A 130 -5.57 -5.75 -1.99
N TYR A 131 -6.55 -6.33 -1.31
CA TYR A 131 -7.06 -5.79 -0.03
C TYR A 131 -5.98 -5.70 1.06
N ARG A 132 -5.08 -6.69 1.12
CA ARG A 132 -3.96 -6.70 2.09
C ARG A 132 -3.05 -5.50 1.87
N GLN A 133 -2.74 -5.23 0.60
CA GLN A 133 -1.94 -4.10 0.19
C GLN A 133 -2.63 -2.78 0.54
N MET A 134 -3.93 -2.64 0.24
CA MET A 134 -4.68 -1.42 0.55
C MET A 134 -4.69 -1.12 2.05
N LEU A 135 -4.91 -2.14 2.89
CA LEU A 135 -4.88 -1.98 4.35
C LEU A 135 -3.51 -1.46 4.81
N ALA A 136 -2.42 -2.05 4.31
CA ALA A 136 -1.07 -1.59 4.58
C ALA A 136 -0.83 -0.16 4.05
N THR A 137 -1.33 0.17 2.85
CA THR A 137 -1.24 1.50 2.25
C THR A 137 -1.94 2.56 3.13
N VAL A 138 -3.10 2.25 3.71
CA VAL A 138 -3.78 3.16 4.66
C VAL A 138 -2.88 3.45 5.86
N PHE A 139 -2.24 2.44 6.43
CA PHE A 139 -1.32 2.62 7.56
C PHE A 139 -0.08 3.44 7.17
N LEU A 140 0.53 3.16 6.02
CA LEU A 140 1.66 3.95 5.51
C LEU A 140 1.25 5.42 5.30
N LEU A 141 0.14 5.69 4.62
CA LEU A 141 -0.34 7.05 4.39
C LEU A 141 -0.66 7.78 5.72
N ALA A 142 -1.16 7.06 6.73
CA ALA A 142 -1.36 7.61 8.06
C ALA A 142 -0.02 7.98 8.75
N ILE A 143 1.03 7.14 8.62
CA ILE A 143 2.38 7.47 9.09
C ILE A 143 2.88 8.74 8.41
N LEU A 144 2.78 8.83 7.08
CA LEU A 144 3.20 10.02 6.33
C LEU A 144 2.40 11.27 6.71
N CYS A 145 1.11 11.14 7.01
CA CYS A 145 0.28 12.22 7.53
C CYS A 145 0.77 12.71 8.91
N LEU A 146 1.15 11.79 9.80
CA LEU A 146 1.69 12.13 11.12
C LEU A 146 3.04 12.83 11.01
N GLU A 147 3.88 12.43 10.05
CA GLU A 147 5.17 13.06 9.79
C GLU A 147 5.05 14.47 9.18
N ALA A 148 4.00 14.71 8.40
CA ALA A 148 3.73 16.03 7.80
C ALA A 148 3.10 17.02 8.80
N ALA A 149 2.64 16.56 9.98
CA ALA A 149 2.03 17.41 10.99
C ALA A 149 3.03 17.80 12.10
N PRO A 150 2.80 18.91 12.83
CA PRO A 150 3.55 19.20 14.06
C PRO A 150 3.48 18.02 15.03
N GLN A 151 4.60 17.70 15.68
CA GLN A 151 4.73 16.50 16.50
C GLN A 151 3.72 16.49 17.65
N LEU A 152 2.70 15.64 17.54
CA LEU A 152 1.75 15.39 18.62
C LEU A 152 2.42 14.59 19.74
N ARG A 153 2.04 14.83 21.00
CA ARG A 153 2.39 13.94 22.12
C ARG A 153 1.92 12.53 21.79
N GLY A 154 2.82 11.55 21.84
CA GLY A 154 2.54 10.15 21.50
C GLY A 154 2.58 9.81 20.00
N GLY A 155 2.81 10.78 19.11
CA GLY A 155 2.82 10.55 17.65
C GLY A 155 3.82 9.49 17.19
N ARG A 156 4.96 9.35 17.88
CA ARG A 156 5.98 8.34 17.57
C ARG A 156 5.55 6.92 17.94
N MET A 157 4.85 6.75 19.06
CA MET A 157 4.31 5.45 19.46
C MET A 157 3.23 5.00 18.47
N LEU A 158 2.38 5.93 18.03
CA LEU A 158 1.39 5.64 17.00
C LEU A 158 2.06 5.28 15.66
N GLN A 159 3.12 5.99 15.26
CA GLN A 159 3.90 5.62 14.06
C GLN A 159 4.49 4.21 14.19
N ALA A 160 5.06 3.86 15.33
CA ALA A 160 5.62 2.53 15.58
C ALA A 160 4.56 1.42 15.52
N LEU A 161 3.37 1.67 16.09
CA LEU A 161 2.24 0.76 15.98
C LEU A 161 1.76 0.61 14.52
N LEU A 162 1.57 1.72 13.81
CA LEU A 162 1.16 1.68 12.40
C LEU A 162 2.23 1.00 11.52
N ALA A 163 3.51 1.18 11.83
CA ALA A 163 4.61 0.52 11.14
C ALA A 163 4.54 -1.00 11.33
N PHE A 164 4.33 -1.46 12.57
CA PHE A 164 4.09 -2.87 12.86
C PHE A 164 2.88 -3.42 12.09
N LEU A 165 1.75 -2.70 12.12
CA LEU A 165 0.54 -3.10 11.39
C LEU A 165 0.73 -3.12 9.87
N THR A 166 1.59 -2.24 9.33
CA THR A 166 1.98 -2.23 7.92
C THR A 166 2.71 -3.52 7.57
N ALA A 167 3.72 -3.89 8.36
CA ALA A 167 4.46 -5.16 8.25
C ALA A 167 3.56 -6.39 8.38
N TRP A 168 2.58 -6.34 9.27
CA TRP A 168 1.66 -7.46 9.44
C TRP A 168 0.63 -7.56 8.32
N ALA A 169 0.27 -6.44 7.69
CA ALA A 169 -0.67 -6.42 6.57
C ALA A 169 -0.02 -6.85 5.24
N HIS A 170 1.10 -6.22 4.84
CA HIS A 170 1.67 -6.47 3.51
C HIS A 170 3.16 -6.13 3.38
N GLU A 171 3.89 -7.05 2.76
CA GLU A 171 5.33 -7.01 2.57
C GLU A 171 5.79 -5.86 1.65
N PHE A 172 5.13 -5.63 0.50
CA PHE A 172 5.54 -4.57 -0.45
C PHE A 172 5.48 -3.17 0.15
N ILE A 173 4.40 -2.85 0.87
CA ILE A 173 4.24 -1.54 1.51
C ILE A 173 5.25 -1.37 2.66
N THR A 174 5.62 -2.47 3.31
CA THR A 174 6.65 -2.48 4.35
C THR A 174 8.03 -2.15 3.79
N VAL A 175 8.37 -2.66 2.61
CA VAL A 175 9.61 -2.27 1.92
C VAL A 175 9.61 -0.76 1.63
N ILE A 176 8.50 -0.20 1.16
CA ILE A 176 8.37 1.25 0.93
C ILE A 176 8.53 2.04 2.23
N LEU A 177 7.90 1.60 3.32
CA LEU A 177 8.04 2.20 4.65
C LEU A 177 9.49 2.19 5.13
N LEU A 178 10.16 1.04 5.07
CA LEU A 178 11.54 0.88 5.55
C LEU A 178 12.52 1.67 4.68
N ALA A 179 12.30 1.71 3.36
CA ALA A 179 13.09 2.54 2.45
C ALA A 179 12.93 4.03 2.75
N HIS A 180 11.70 4.52 2.93
CA HIS A 180 11.42 5.90 3.35
C HIS A 180 12.12 6.23 4.68
N LYS A 181 11.96 5.38 5.69
CA LYS A 181 12.60 5.58 7.02
C LYS A 181 14.13 5.57 6.93
N GLY A 182 14.71 4.66 6.15
CA GLY A 182 16.15 4.61 5.89
C GLY A 182 16.68 5.85 5.19
N LEU A 183 16.03 6.28 4.10
CA LEU A 183 16.39 7.50 3.37
C LEU A 183 16.27 8.75 4.25
N ARG A 184 15.22 8.84 5.07
CA ARG A 184 15.07 9.94 6.04
C ARG A 184 16.16 9.94 7.10
N ALA A 185 16.56 8.77 7.62
CA ALA A 185 17.66 8.66 8.57
C ALA A 185 18.99 9.12 7.95
N LEU A 186 19.25 8.78 6.67
CA LEU A 186 20.45 9.20 5.95
C LEU A 186 20.44 10.68 5.56
N SER A 187 19.26 11.28 5.37
CA SER A 187 19.13 12.65 4.87
C SER A 187 19.50 13.75 5.86
N LYS A 188 19.49 13.48 7.18
CA LYS A 188 19.79 14.47 8.22
C LYS A 188 21.01 14.04 9.03
N LYS A 189 21.83 15.02 9.40
CA LYS A 189 22.97 14.82 10.29
C LYS A 189 22.50 14.84 11.74
N GLY A 190 22.80 13.78 12.49
CA GLY A 190 22.57 13.70 13.94
C GLY A 190 22.14 12.31 14.40
N LEU A 191 22.88 11.72 15.33
CA LEU A 191 22.60 10.38 15.85
C LEU A 191 21.20 10.28 16.49
N GLN A 192 20.77 11.32 17.22
CA GLN A 192 19.45 11.36 17.84
C GLN A 192 18.34 11.22 16.79
N TRP A 193 18.44 11.93 15.67
CA TRP A 193 17.45 11.84 14.59
C TRP A 193 17.40 10.44 13.97
N VAL A 194 18.58 9.84 13.71
CA VAL A 194 18.69 8.48 13.18
C VAL A 194 18.04 7.47 14.13
N VAL A 195 18.33 7.59 15.43
CA VAL A 195 17.74 6.73 16.46
C VAL A 195 16.22 6.91 16.51
N GLU A 196 15.72 8.14 16.43
CA GLU A 196 14.28 8.39 16.46
C GLU A 196 13.54 7.78 15.26
N GLU A 197 14.06 7.96 14.04
CA GLU A 197 13.48 7.34 12.84
C GLU A 197 13.56 5.80 12.93
N ALA A 198 14.72 5.27 13.36
CA ALA A 198 14.92 3.83 13.54
C ALA A 198 13.94 3.25 14.57
N LEU A 199 13.71 3.91 15.71
CA LEU A 199 12.77 3.46 16.73
C LEU A 199 11.33 3.35 16.22
N THR A 200 10.91 4.26 15.33
CA THR A 200 9.56 4.17 14.71
C THR A 200 9.45 3.06 13.67
N ALA A 201 10.56 2.69 13.02
CA ALA A 201 10.60 1.63 12.01
C ALA A 201 10.90 0.24 12.60
N LEU A 202 11.52 0.19 13.80
CA LEU A 202 12.06 -1.03 14.39
C LEU A 202 11.03 -2.16 14.54
N PRO A 203 9.80 -1.93 15.03
CA PRO A 203 8.80 -3.00 15.13
C PRO A 203 8.45 -3.62 13.78
N ALA A 204 8.34 -2.79 12.74
CA ALA A 204 8.08 -3.26 11.38
C ALA A 204 9.28 -4.04 10.83
N ALA A 205 10.50 -3.53 11.03
CA ALA A 205 11.72 -4.18 10.57
C ALA A 205 11.93 -5.54 11.23
N LEU A 206 11.69 -5.66 12.54
CA LEU A 206 11.80 -6.92 13.27
C LEU A 206 10.73 -7.92 12.83
N LEU A 207 9.48 -7.49 12.68
CA LEU A 207 8.41 -8.35 12.19
C LEU A 207 8.69 -8.80 10.75
N PHE A 208 9.11 -7.88 9.88
CA PHE A 208 9.43 -8.18 8.49
C PHE A 208 10.59 -9.16 8.38
N LEU A 209 11.67 -8.95 9.13
CA LEU A 209 12.80 -9.88 9.22
C LEU A 209 12.33 -11.26 9.71
N TYR A 210 11.48 -11.28 10.75
CA TYR A 210 10.89 -12.53 11.23
C TYR A 210 10.07 -13.22 10.15
N GLN A 211 9.28 -12.50 9.36
CA GLN A 211 8.48 -13.07 8.26
C GLN A 211 9.36 -13.68 7.16
N VAL A 212 10.42 -12.98 6.73
CA VAL A 212 11.27 -13.43 5.61
C VAL A 212 12.37 -14.41 6.00
N TYR A 213 12.77 -14.50 7.26
CA TYR A 213 13.89 -15.36 7.68
C TYR A 213 13.50 -16.83 7.82
N ASP A 214 14.15 -17.76 7.14
CA ASP A 214 13.93 -19.20 7.33
C ASP A 214 14.96 -19.78 8.31
N PRO A 215 14.56 -20.19 9.53
CA PRO A 215 15.48 -20.75 10.50
C PRO A 215 16.05 -22.11 10.07
N GLN A 216 15.35 -22.88 9.23
CA GLN A 216 15.84 -24.20 8.81
C GLN A 216 17.00 -24.07 7.82
N LYS A 217 16.92 -23.09 6.92
CA LYS A 217 17.95 -22.83 5.92
C LYS A 217 18.98 -21.79 6.37
N SER A 218 18.70 -21.07 7.47
CA SER A 218 19.45 -19.89 7.91
C SER A 218 19.61 -18.83 6.81
N THR A 219 18.60 -18.70 5.95
CA THR A 219 18.60 -17.77 4.81
C THR A 219 17.34 -16.92 4.79
N LEU A 220 17.40 -15.76 4.12
CA LEU A 220 16.21 -14.96 3.85
C LEU A 220 15.47 -15.57 2.66
N GLN A 221 14.20 -15.92 2.86
CA GLN A 221 13.28 -16.32 1.80
C GLN A 221 12.77 -15.06 1.10
N ILE A 222 13.51 -14.64 0.09
CA ILE A 222 13.04 -13.66 -0.88
C ILE A 222 12.45 -14.48 -2.04
N PRO A 223 11.18 -14.26 -2.43
CA PRO A 223 10.61 -14.91 -3.59
C PRO A 223 11.34 -14.40 -4.84
N LEU A 224 12.40 -15.12 -5.22
CA LEU A 224 13.11 -14.91 -6.47
C LEU A 224 12.48 -15.82 -7.50
N LEU A 225 11.84 -15.23 -8.50
CA LEU A 225 11.25 -15.96 -9.60
C LEU A 225 11.84 -15.41 -10.88
N HIS A 226 12.40 -16.29 -11.71
CA HIS A 226 13.07 -15.87 -12.92
C HIS A 226 12.07 -15.28 -13.92
N VAL A 227 12.33 -14.05 -14.37
CA VAL A 227 11.60 -13.46 -15.50
C VAL A 227 12.31 -13.89 -16.77
N GLU A 228 11.72 -14.85 -17.49
CA GLU A 228 12.23 -15.22 -18.81
C GLU A 228 12.05 -14.04 -19.77
N ALA A 229 13.17 -13.51 -20.28
CA ALA A 229 13.17 -12.48 -21.29
C ALA A 229 14.21 -12.81 -22.36
N LEU A 230 13.84 -12.59 -23.63
CA LEU A 230 14.72 -12.84 -24.78
C LEU A 230 16.02 -12.01 -24.69
N THR A 231 15.94 -10.77 -24.20
CA THR A 231 17.07 -9.86 -23.98
C THR A 231 16.79 -8.85 -22.87
N HIS A 232 17.84 -8.26 -22.28
CA HIS A 232 17.70 -7.15 -21.33
C HIS A 232 16.97 -5.94 -21.94
N LEU A 233 17.23 -5.64 -23.22
CA LEU A 233 16.58 -4.54 -23.92
C LEU A 233 15.07 -4.79 -24.06
N HIS A 234 14.67 -6.02 -24.37
CA HIS A 234 13.26 -6.39 -24.44
C HIS A 234 12.56 -6.16 -23.09
N LEU A 235 13.18 -6.57 -21.99
CA LEU A 235 12.64 -6.38 -20.65
C LEU A 235 12.55 -4.91 -20.25
N LEU A 236 13.58 -4.11 -20.57
CA LEU A 236 13.56 -2.67 -20.35
C LEU A 236 12.42 -1.98 -21.13
N LEU A 237 12.27 -2.30 -22.42
CA LEU A 237 11.21 -1.76 -23.26
C LEU A 237 9.82 -2.20 -22.77
N TYR A 238 9.68 -3.44 -22.30
CA TYR A 238 8.44 -3.96 -21.76
C TYR A 238 8.03 -3.22 -20.48
N ILE A 239 8.94 -3.09 -19.51
CA ILE A 239 8.68 -2.35 -18.26
C ILE A 239 8.35 -0.88 -18.55
N THR A 240 9.11 -0.26 -19.45
CA THR A 240 8.89 1.14 -19.85
C THR A 240 7.53 1.31 -20.55
N GLY A 241 7.20 0.41 -21.49
CA GLY A 241 5.91 0.38 -22.16
C GLY A 241 4.75 0.15 -21.20
N PHE A 242 4.94 -0.71 -20.19
CA PHE A 242 3.95 -0.93 -19.14
C PHE A 242 3.73 0.33 -18.29
N LEU A 243 4.80 1.00 -17.84
CA LEU A 243 4.69 2.27 -17.11
C LEU A 243 4.03 3.37 -17.98
N ALA A 244 4.38 3.44 -19.26
CA ALA A 244 3.73 4.36 -20.20
C ALA A 244 2.24 4.04 -20.35
N TYR A 245 1.86 2.77 -20.48
CA TYR A 245 0.46 2.34 -20.51
C TYR A 245 -0.29 2.76 -19.24
N LEU A 246 0.33 2.58 -18.07
CA LEU A 246 -0.27 2.93 -16.78
C LEU A 246 -0.38 4.43 -16.54
N TYR A 247 0.55 5.26 -17.02
CA TYR A 247 0.66 6.66 -16.55
C TYR A 247 0.74 7.73 -17.65
N ALA A 248 0.89 7.36 -18.93
CA ALA A 248 0.84 8.35 -20.03
C ALA A 248 -0.47 9.17 -20.04
N PRO A 249 -1.66 8.59 -19.77
CA PRO A 249 -2.91 9.38 -19.68
C PRO A 249 -2.90 10.41 -18.54
N LEU A 250 -2.08 10.21 -17.51
CA LEU A 250 -1.91 11.12 -16.38
C LEU A 250 -0.75 12.10 -16.58
N SER A 251 -0.06 12.06 -17.73
CA SER A 251 1.13 12.91 -17.98
C SER A 251 0.91 14.42 -17.75
N PRO A 252 -0.23 15.05 -18.11
CA PRO A 252 -0.41 16.48 -17.82
C PRO A 252 -0.47 16.78 -16.32
N LEU A 253 -1.07 15.86 -15.54
CA LEU A 253 -1.19 15.98 -14.09
C LEU A 253 0.13 15.69 -13.40
N LEU A 254 0.87 14.69 -13.88
CA LEU A 254 2.23 14.39 -13.45
C LEU A 254 3.14 15.61 -13.60
N LEU A 255 3.10 16.28 -14.77
CA LEU A 255 3.87 17.49 -15.01
C LEU A 255 3.51 18.61 -14.03
N ALA A 256 2.21 18.79 -13.74
CA ALA A 256 1.75 19.75 -12.74
C ALA A 256 2.15 19.39 -11.30
N GLY A 257 2.35 18.09 -11.02
CA GLY A 257 2.72 17.55 -9.71
C GLY A 257 4.22 17.40 -9.48
N LEU A 258 5.08 17.65 -10.46
CA LEU A 258 6.53 17.38 -10.39
C LEU A 258 7.22 18.01 -9.17
N GLU A 259 6.82 19.23 -8.78
CA GLU A 259 7.39 19.91 -7.61
C GLU A 259 7.17 19.11 -6.30
N GLN A 260 6.12 18.30 -6.24
CA GLN A 260 5.79 17.49 -5.07
C GLN A 260 6.71 16.28 -4.93
N LEU A 261 7.30 15.80 -6.04
CA LEU A 261 8.35 14.79 -6.00
C LEU A 261 9.63 15.31 -5.34
N GLY A 262 9.76 16.63 -5.12
CA GLY A 262 10.80 17.19 -4.27
C GLY A 262 10.59 16.91 -2.78
N LYS A 263 9.36 16.59 -2.35
CA LYS A 263 9.04 16.32 -0.93
C LYS A 263 9.46 14.89 -0.57
N PRO A 264 10.20 14.67 0.55
CA PRO A 264 10.77 13.36 0.87
C PRO A 264 9.76 12.20 0.83
N PRO A 265 8.55 12.28 1.42
CA PRO A 265 7.61 11.16 1.38
C PRO A 265 7.22 10.68 -0.02
N MET A 266 6.97 11.62 -0.94
CA MET A 266 6.55 11.30 -2.31
C MET A 266 7.75 10.84 -3.13
N ARG A 267 8.89 11.51 -2.95
CA ARG A 267 10.16 11.16 -3.59
C ARG A 267 10.58 9.74 -3.24
N ASP A 268 10.65 9.43 -1.95
CA ASP A 268 11.23 8.20 -1.42
C ASP A 268 10.33 6.99 -1.82
N TRP A 269 9.01 7.16 -1.79
CA TRP A 269 8.06 6.19 -2.35
C TRP A 269 8.29 5.99 -3.85
N THR A 270 8.27 7.07 -4.63
CA THR A 270 8.43 7.02 -6.09
C THR A 270 9.74 6.36 -6.50
N LEU A 271 10.85 6.74 -5.87
CA LEU A 271 12.16 6.15 -6.12
C LEU A 271 12.18 4.66 -5.77
N THR A 272 11.62 4.28 -4.62
CA THR A 272 11.56 2.86 -4.22
C THR A 272 10.79 2.04 -5.23
N CYS A 273 9.61 2.49 -5.63
CA CYS A 273 8.79 1.81 -6.63
C CYS A 273 9.47 1.73 -8.01
N LEU A 274 10.09 2.82 -8.48
CA LEU A 274 10.77 2.83 -9.79
C LEU A 274 11.99 1.92 -9.79
N VAL A 275 12.84 2.00 -8.76
CA VAL A 275 14.03 1.15 -8.65
C VAL A 275 13.64 -0.33 -8.64
N LEU A 276 12.63 -0.70 -7.85
CA LEU A 276 12.19 -2.09 -7.74
C LEU A 276 11.41 -2.57 -8.98
N ALA A 277 10.71 -1.68 -9.68
CA ALA A 277 10.06 -2.01 -10.96
C ALA A 277 11.08 -2.28 -12.08
N TYR A 278 12.20 -1.55 -12.10
CA TYR A 278 13.28 -1.72 -13.09
C TYR A 278 14.37 -2.70 -12.67
N LEU A 279 14.35 -3.21 -11.43
CA LEU A 279 15.30 -4.21 -10.95
C LEU A 279 15.42 -5.44 -11.89
N PRO A 280 14.34 -5.98 -12.50
CA PRO A 280 14.47 -7.07 -13.46
C PRO A 280 15.32 -6.73 -14.69
N ALA A 281 15.28 -5.49 -15.18
CA ALA A 281 16.10 -5.08 -16.33
C ALA A 281 17.60 -5.05 -15.97
N LEU A 282 17.91 -4.69 -14.73
CA LEU A 282 19.28 -4.62 -14.20
C LEU A 282 19.84 -5.99 -13.80
N ASN A 283 18.98 -6.88 -13.28
CA ASN A 283 19.35 -8.23 -12.86
C ASN A 283 18.23 -9.24 -13.16
N PRO A 284 18.13 -9.76 -14.41
CA PRO A 284 17.07 -10.68 -14.79
C PRO A 284 17.08 -12.00 -14.02
N GLN A 285 18.26 -12.43 -13.55
CA GLN A 285 18.44 -13.68 -12.81
C GLN A 285 17.98 -13.57 -11.34
N GLY A 286 17.97 -12.37 -10.77
CA GLY A 286 17.58 -12.11 -9.39
C GLY A 286 16.31 -11.27 -9.25
N ALA A 287 15.47 -11.22 -10.28
CA ALA A 287 14.28 -10.39 -10.28
C ALA A 287 13.08 -11.10 -9.62
N ASP A 288 12.10 -10.31 -9.16
CA ASP A 288 10.80 -10.82 -8.70
C ASP A 288 9.81 -10.78 -9.88
N VAL A 289 9.07 -11.88 -10.12
CA VAL A 289 7.97 -11.94 -11.12
C VAL A 289 6.88 -10.91 -10.83
N LEU A 290 6.79 -10.44 -9.59
CA LEU A 290 5.83 -9.43 -9.16
C LEU A 290 6.33 -8.00 -9.35
N TRP A 291 7.36 -7.75 -10.18
CA TRP A 291 7.89 -6.40 -10.40
C TRP A 291 6.82 -5.38 -10.82
N PHE A 292 5.79 -5.81 -11.55
CA PHE A 292 4.68 -4.97 -11.99
C PHE A 292 3.88 -4.41 -10.79
N ARG A 293 3.93 -5.06 -9.62
CA ARG A 293 3.30 -4.56 -8.39
C ARG A 293 3.93 -3.24 -7.94
N TRP A 294 5.25 -3.08 -8.09
CA TRP A 294 5.93 -1.81 -7.81
C TRP A 294 5.47 -0.71 -8.76
N ALA A 295 5.26 -1.05 -10.03
CA ALA A 295 4.76 -0.13 -11.04
C ALA A 295 3.33 0.36 -10.75
N ILE A 296 2.40 -0.52 -10.36
CA ILE A 296 1.03 -0.10 -10.00
C ILE A 296 0.99 0.67 -8.66
N LEU A 297 1.93 0.43 -7.74
CA LEU A 297 2.04 1.16 -6.48
C LEU A 297 2.46 2.63 -6.65
N LEU A 298 2.94 3.03 -7.83
CA LEU A 298 3.17 4.44 -8.16
C LEU A 298 1.87 5.25 -8.25
N ASN A 299 0.70 4.62 -8.33
CA ASN A 299 -0.60 5.30 -8.37
C ASN A 299 -0.88 6.24 -7.18
N TYR A 300 -0.18 6.05 -6.05
CA TYR A 300 -0.39 6.87 -4.84
C TYR A 300 0.49 8.12 -4.74
N PRO A 301 1.80 8.07 -5.03
CA PRO A 301 2.63 9.27 -5.06
C PRO A 301 2.52 10.13 -6.34
N VAL A 302 1.87 9.62 -7.39
CA VAL A 302 1.68 10.24 -8.71
C VAL A 302 0.49 11.18 -8.78
#